data_AF-A0A927NFB3-F1
#
_entry.id   AF-A0A927NFB3-F1
#
_cell.length_a   1.000
_cell.length_b   1.000
_cell.length_c   1.000
_cell.angle_alpha   90.00
_cell.angle_beta   90.00
_cell.angle_gamma   90.00
#
_symmetry.space_group_name_H-M   'P 1'
#
loop_
_entity.id
_entity.type
_entity.pdbx_description
1 polymer ?
#
loop_
_entity_poly.entity_id
_entity_poly.type
_entity_poly.pdbx_seq_one_letter_code
_entity_poly.pdbx_strand_id
1 'polypeptide(L)'
;MLRLEYKEWYKVKQGQTLREIAAAFCVAERTLVQVNGFTEEPRAGCIVKIPPTEGNVYTAKVGDTKTLLCGSEENFEKKNGTPYLYPGMRVIL
;
A
#
# COMPACT_ATOMS: atom_id res chain seq x y z
N MET A 1 -21.96 0.89 -8.75
CA MET A 1 -20.54 0.86 -8.36
C MET A 1 -20.35 1.94 -7.29
N LEU A 2 -20.14 1.57 -6.03
CA LEU A 2 -19.92 2.54 -4.95
C LEU A 2 -18.51 3.13 -5.11
N ARG A 3 -18.43 4.38 -5.56
CA ARG A 3 -17.17 5.14 -5.57
C ARG A 3 -17.02 5.73 -4.17
N LEU A 4 -16.20 5.11 -3.33
CA LEU A 4 -15.76 5.75 -2.09
C LEU A 4 -15.02 7.02 -2.50
N GLU A 5 -15.54 8.20 -2.13
CA GLU A 5 -14.79 9.44 -2.21
C GLU A 5 -13.58 9.30 -1.28
N TYR A 6 -12.45 8.89 -1.84
CA TYR A 6 -11.20 8.88 -1.10
C TYR A 6 -10.81 10.34 -0.86
N LYS A 7 -10.59 10.70 0.40
CA LYS A 7 -9.86 11.93 0.69
C LYS A 7 -8.46 11.75 0.14
N GLU A 8 -8.13 12.50 -0.90
CA GLU A 8 -6.79 12.54 -1.50
C GLU A 8 -5.71 12.86 -0.46
N TRP A 9 -6.08 13.51 0.65
CA TRP A 9 -5.18 13.95 1.70
C TRP A 9 -5.67 13.51 3.08
N TYR A 10 -4.77 12.95 3.88
CA TYR A 10 -5.01 12.48 5.23
C TYR A 10 -4.07 13.14 6.23
N LYS A 11 -4.60 13.65 7.34
CA LYS A 11 -3.79 14.17 8.45
C LYS A 11 -3.49 13.05 9.45
N VAL A 12 -2.22 12.72 9.61
CA VAL A 12 -1.71 11.66 10.50
C VAL A 12 -2.06 11.99 11.95
N LYS A 13 -2.59 11.00 12.67
CA LYS A 13 -2.87 11.10 14.12
C LYS A 13 -1.65 10.62 14.91
N GLN A 14 -1.61 11.01 16.19
CA GLN A 14 -0.52 10.63 17.09
C GLN A 14 -0.37 9.10 17.17
N GLY A 15 0.86 8.63 16.95
CA GLY A 15 1.22 7.21 17.05
C GLY A 15 0.85 6.34 15.84
N GLN A 16 0.20 6.88 14.82
CA GLN A 16 -0.14 6.09 13.62
C GLN A 16 1.08 5.77 12.77
N THR A 17 1.13 4.54 12.29
CA THR A 17 2.13 4.03 11.34
C THR A 17 1.61 4.03 9.90
N LEU A 18 2.51 3.97 8.92
CA LEU A 18 2.19 3.78 7.50
C LEU A 18 1.36 2.52 7.27
N ARG A 19 1.68 1.44 8.00
CA ARG A 19 0.92 0.19 7.95
C ARG A 19 -0.55 0.39 8.34
N GLU A 20 -0.81 1.11 9.44
CA GLU A 20 -2.17 1.38 9.92
C GLU A 20 -2.92 2.32 8.98
N ILE A 21 -2.25 3.35 8.45
CA ILE A 21 -2.83 4.27 7.46
C ILE A 21 -3.16 3.49 6.18
N ALA A 22 -2.25 2.67 5.68
CA ALA A 22 -2.45 1.83 4.50
C ALA A 22 -3.63 0.87 4.67
N ALA A 23 -3.76 0.27 5.85
CA ALA A 23 -4.88 -0.58 6.21
C ALA A 23 -6.22 0.18 6.19
N ALA A 24 -6.26 1.38 6.79
CA ALA A 24 -7.46 2.20 6.86
C ALA A 24 -7.98 2.66 5.48
N PHE A 25 -7.07 2.85 4.52
CA PHE A 25 -7.41 3.32 3.17
C PHE A 25 -7.37 2.22 2.11
N CYS A 26 -7.23 0.95 2.49
CA CYS A 26 -7.14 -0.17 1.55
C CYS A 26 -6.09 0.07 0.45
N VAL A 27 -4.92 0.56 0.84
CA VAL A 27 -3.75 0.69 -0.05
C VAL A 27 -2.60 -0.20 0.44
N ALA A 28 -1.62 -0.46 -0.43
CA ALA A 28 -0.37 -1.09 -0.03
C ALA A 28 0.54 -0.07 0.65
N GLU A 29 1.23 -0.49 1.71
CA GLU A 29 2.13 0.38 2.49
C GLU A 29 3.26 0.94 1.62
N ARG A 30 3.82 0.10 0.73
CA ARG A 30 4.85 0.51 -0.23
C ARG A 30 4.38 1.62 -1.16
N THR A 31 3.12 1.60 -1.57
CA THR A 31 2.54 2.65 -2.42
C THR A 31 2.47 3.98 -1.66
N LEU A 32 2.09 3.98 -0.37
CA LEU A 32 2.14 5.19 0.46
C LEU A 32 3.56 5.73 0.58
N VAL A 33 4.54 4.86 0.84
CA VAL A 33 5.96 5.22 0.91
C VAL A 33 6.42 5.90 -0.39
N GLN A 34 6.13 5.29 -1.55
CA GLN A 34 6.57 5.80 -2.85
C GLN A 34 5.91 7.12 -3.22
N VAL A 35 4.59 7.23 -3.06
CA VAL A 35 3.83 8.43 -3.46
C VAL A 35 4.17 9.65 -2.60
N ASN A 36 4.52 9.43 -1.33
CA ASN A 36 4.82 10.49 -0.38
C ASN A 36 6.32 10.72 -0.14
N GLY A 37 7.18 9.86 -0.69
CA GLY A 37 8.63 9.95 -0.50
C GLY A 37 9.08 9.70 0.94
N PHE A 38 8.35 8.88 1.70
CA PHE A 38 8.72 8.58 3.08
C PHE A 38 9.97 7.71 3.16
N THR A 39 10.91 8.10 4.01
CA THR A 39 12.07 7.29 4.41
C THR A 39 11.96 6.84 5.88
N GLU A 40 11.03 7.41 6.62
CA GLU A 40 10.69 7.13 8.01
C GLU A 40 9.16 7.17 8.20
N GLU A 41 8.69 6.72 9.36
CA GLU A 41 7.27 6.82 9.72
C GLU A 41 6.81 8.29 9.79
N PRO A 42 5.58 8.62 9.33
CA PRO A 42 5.10 9.98 9.35
C PRO A 42 4.83 10.44 10.78
N ARG A 43 5.15 11.70 11.05
CA ARG A 43 4.89 12.32 12.35
C ARG A 43 3.43 12.73 12.46
N ALA A 44 2.95 12.80 13.69
CA ALA A 44 1.62 13.31 13.99
C ALA A 44 1.44 14.71 13.38
N GLY A 45 0.29 14.91 12.72
CA GLY A 45 -0.07 16.18 12.08
C GLY A 45 0.42 16.36 10.65
N CYS A 46 1.32 15.51 10.15
CA CYS A 46 1.72 15.52 8.74
C CYS A 46 0.55 15.16 7.82
N ILE A 47 0.57 15.72 6.61
CA ILE A 47 -0.40 15.42 5.56
C ILE A 47 0.19 14.35 4.63
N VAL A 48 -0.53 13.24 4.49
CA VAL A 48 -0.20 12.11 3.62
C VAL A 48 -1.15 12.15 2.43
N LYS A 49 -0.60 12.09 1.22
CA LYS A 49 -1.34 11.82 0.01
C LYS A 49 -1.78 10.37 -0.01
N ILE A 50 -3.08 10.13 -0.12
CA ILE A 50 -3.66 8.81 -0.30
C ILE A 50 -3.87 8.60 -1.81
N PRO A 51 -3.10 7.71 -2.46
CA PRO A 51 -3.29 7.40 -3.86
C PRO A 51 -4.64 6.70 -4.07
N PRO A 52 -5.26 6.83 -5.26
CA PRO A 52 -6.41 6.02 -5.60
C PRO A 52 -6.03 4.54 -5.52
N THR A 53 -6.92 3.73 -4.93
CA THR A 53 -6.72 2.29 -4.91
C THR A 53 -6.96 1.73 -6.31
N GLU A 54 -5.90 1.32 -7.00
CA GLU A 54 -5.98 0.55 -8.23
C GLU A 54 -5.86 -0.94 -7.89
N GLY A 55 -6.98 -1.68 -7.89
CA GLY A 55 -6.99 -3.13 -7.64
C GLY A 55 -7.31 -3.54 -6.20
N ASN A 56 -7.24 -4.85 -5.93
CA ASN A 56 -7.53 -5.40 -4.61
C ASN A 56 -6.25 -5.52 -3.80
N VAL A 57 -6.27 -5.07 -2.54
CA VAL A 57 -5.15 -5.30 -1.62
C VAL A 57 -5.26 -6.67 -0.98
N TYR A 58 -4.21 -7.46 -1.12
CA TYR A 58 -4.08 -8.79 -0.56
C TYR A 58 -2.89 -8.84 0.42
N THR A 59 -3.02 -9.62 1.49
CA THR A 59 -1.94 -9.85 2.44
C THR A 59 -1.26 -11.16 2.08
N ALA A 60 -0.02 -11.09 1.62
CA ALA A 60 0.79 -12.23 1.22
C ALA A 60 0.92 -13.25 2.36
N LYS A 61 0.82 -14.51 2.01
CA LYS A 61 0.94 -15.67 2.89
C LYS A 61 2.19 -16.46 2.55
N VAL A 62 2.56 -17.36 3.44
CA VAL A 62 3.64 -18.32 3.18
C VAL A 62 3.25 -19.19 1.98
N GLY A 63 4.16 -19.31 1.01
CA GLY A 63 3.95 -20.07 -0.22
C GLY A 63 3.40 -19.26 -1.38
N ASP A 64 2.97 -18.00 -1.17
CA ASP A 64 2.60 -17.13 -2.28
C ASP A 64 3.81 -16.80 -3.15
N THR A 65 3.56 -16.72 -4.46
CA THR A 65 4.57 -16.32 -5.44
C THR A 65 4.09 -15.10 -6.22
N LYS A 66 5.03 -14.28 -6.72
CA LYS A 66 4.70 -13.11 -7.57
C LYS A 66 3.84 -13.51 -8.77
N THR A 67 4.15 -14.65 -9.40
CA THR A 67 3.41 -15.20 -10.53
C THR A 67 2.00 -15.64 -10.14
N LEU A 68 1.82 -16.28 -8.98
CA LEU A 68 0.48 -16.64 -8.49
C LEU A 68 -0.39 -15.40 -8.24
N LEU A 69 0.19 -14.34 -7.70
CA LEU A 69 -0.55 -13.14 -7.29
C LEU A 69 -0.81 -12.17 -8.45
N CYS A 70 0.15 -12.01 -9.37
CA CYS A 70 0.09 -10.98 -10.41
C CYS A 70 0.31 -11.52 -11.84
N GLY A 71 0.34 -12.84 -12.04
CA GLY A 71 0.53 -13.49 -13.34
C GLY A 71 1.98 -13.50 -13.85
N SER A 72 2.84 -12.59 -13.40
CA SER A 72 4.28 -12.58 -13.65
C SER A 72 5.04 -11.77 -12.60
N GLU A 73 6.36 -11.95 -12.51
CA GLU A 73 7.21 -11.11 -11.65
C GLU A 73 7.23 -9.65 -12.09
N GLU A 74 7.28 -9.41 -13.41
CA GLU A 74 7.24 -8.06 -13.99
C GLU A 74 5.95 -7.32 -13.62
N ASN A 75 4.80 -7.99 -13.72
CA ASN A 75 3.51 -7.40 -13.34
C ASN A 75 3.45 -7.13 -11.84
N PHE A 76 3.99 -8.03 -11.02
CA PHE A 76 4.09 -7.81 -9.59
C PHE A 76 4.88 -6.54 -9.28
N GLU A 77 6.07 -6.40 -9.88
CA GLU A 77 6.96 -5.26 -9.69
C GLU A 77 6.35 -3.97 -10.20
N LYS A 78 5.68 -3.99 -11.36
CA LYS A 78 4.97 -2.84 -11.92
C LYS A 78 3.83 -2.37 -11.01
N LYS A 79 3.07 -3.29 -10.41
CA LYS A 79 1.94 -2.97 -9.52
C LYS A 79 2.39 -2.54 -8.13
N ASN A 80 3.43 -3.18 -7.59
CA ASN A 80 3.81 -3.03 -6.18
C ASN A 80 5.06 -2.17 -5.97
N GLY A 81 5.77 -1.84 -7.04
CA GLY A 81 6.96 -0.99 -7.02
C GLY A 81 8.15 -1.61 -6.28
N THR A 82 8.19 -2.94 -6.15
CA THR A 82 9.26 -3.66 -5.44
C THR A 82 9.41 -5.09 -5.99
N PRO A 83 10.65 -5.62 -6.12
CA PRO A 83 10.89 -7.01 -6.47
C PRO A 83 10.79 -7.97 -5.27
N TYR A 84 10.59 -7.45 -4.07
CA TYR A 84 10.54 -8.28 -2.85
C TYR A 84 9.10 -8.66 -2.50
N LEU A 85 8.90 -9.94 -2.21
CA LEU A 85 7.65 -10.51 -1.68
C LEU A 85 7.98 -11.28 -0.39
N TYR A 86 7.26 -10.99 0.68
CA TYR A 86 7.42 -11.66 1.97
C TYR A 86 6.06 -11.88 2.65
N PRO A 87 5.93 -12.90 3.53
CA PRO A 87 4.70 -13.12 4.27
C PRO A 87 4.28 -11.91 5.10
N GLY A 88 2.98 -11.58 5.09
CA GLY A 88 2.41 -10.41 5.75
C GLY A 88 2.47 -9.13 4.93
N MET A 89 3.16 -9.11 3.78
CA MET A 89 3.22 -7.95 2.90
C MET A 89 1.84 -7.66 2.28
N ARG A 90 1.39 -6.41 2.37
CA ARG A 90 0.20 -5.95 1.62
C ARG A 90 0.59 -5.61 0.19
N VAL A 91 -0.01 -6.30 -0.76
CA VAL A 91 0.27 -6.18 -2.19
C VAL A 91 -1.00 -5.88 -2.98
N ILE A 92 -0.85 -5.19 -4.10
CA ILE A 92 -1.89 -4.93 -5.09
C ILE A 92 -1.91 -6.11 -6.06
N LEU A 93 -3.06 -6.76 -6.19
CA LEU A 93 -3.29 -7.88 -7.11
C LEU A 93 -3.52 -7.45 -8.55
#